data_AF-A0A5Q2F9S7-F1
#
_entry.id   AF-A0A5Q2F9S7-F1
#
_cell.length_a   1.000
_cell.length_b   1.000
_cell.length_c   1.000
_cell.angle_alpha   90.00
_cell.angle_beta   90.00
_cell.angle_gamma   90.00
#
_symmetry.space_group_name_H-M   'P 1'
#
loop_
_entity.id
_entity.type
_entity.pdbx_description
1 polymer ?
#
loop_
_entity_poly.entity_id
_entity_poly.type
_entity_poly.pdbx_seq_one_letter_code
_entity_poly.pdbx_strand_id
1 'polypeptide(L)'
;MSEVSEALGPVTMRPRPNPAWAHACAEVYPSLTHAVPSRAEERWARVAPALTVALWLVFVADTVLRVPRRHLTAVGLVTVVLIVLAATALCFSSVMYQIGRAAALDRLRTHRRTDREELDRHFRFSPDTMTVLVPSYAEEPRVVRATLWSAALQEFPRLRLVLLVDDPPFPTDPATLAKLDETRRLPAEIAQQLEAPRRFCTEALETFRAAPAPGWPPTRSGH
;
A
#
# COMPACT_ATOMS: atom_id res chain seq x y z
N MET A 1 54.14 6.43 -18.75
CA MET A 1 54.86 5.53 -17.82
C MET A 1 55.19 6.39 -16.60
N SER A 2 54.59 6.24 -15.42
CA SER A 2 53.96 5.10 -14.75
C SER A 2 52.87 5.59 -13.77
N GLU A 3 51.76 4.84 -13.68
CA GLU A 3 50.85 4.61 -12.51
C GLU A 3 50.27 5.84 -11.76
N VAL A 4 48.97 6.15 -11.68
CA VAL A 4 47.74 5.38 -11.36
C VAL A 4 47.90 4.43 -10.17
N SER A 5 47.42 4.84 -8.98
CA SER A 5 46.61 4.05 -8.02
C SER A 5 46.91 4.41 -6.56
N GLU A 6 46.07 5.27 -5.94
CA GLU A 6 45.51 5.03 -4.59
C GLU A 6 44.49 6.14 -4.27
N ALA A 7 43.29 5.98 -4.82
CA ALA A 7 42.16 6.86 -4.59
C ALA A 7 41.20 6.20 -3.58
N LEU A 8 40.83 6.97 -2.55
CA LEU A 8 39.57 6.87 -1.81
C LEU A 8 39.46 5.68 -0.83
N GLY A 9 40.02 5.85 0.37
CA GLY A 9 39.46 5.18 1.56
C GLY A 9 38.01 5.64 1.79
N PRO A 10 37.13 4.78 2.35
CA PRO A 10 35.72 5.12 2.53
C PRO A 10 35.58 6.30 3.50
N VAL A 11 35.15 7.44 2.98
CA VAL A 11 34.75 8.59 3.79
C VAL A 11 33.48 8.20 4.54
N THR A 12 33.61 7.68 5.75
CA THR A 12 32.48 7.53 6.68
C THR A 12 32.08 8.89 7.20
N MET A 13 31.33 9.65 6.40
CA MET A 13 30.63 10.83 6.85
C MET A 13 29.45 10.36 7.71
N ARG A 14 29.68 10.06 8.99
CA ARG A 14 28.59 10.05 9.98
C ARG A 14 28.43 11.49 10.45
N PRO A 15 27.43 12.27 9.96
CA PRO A 15 27.08 13.51 10.63
C PRO A 15 26.84 13.16 12.11
N ARG A 16 27.53 13.85 13.04
CA ARG A 16 27.24 13.67 14.46
C ARG A 16 25.78 14.02 14.66
N PRO A 17 24.94 13.09 15.13
CA PRO A 17 23.55 13.42 15.34
C PRO A 17 23.49 14.52 16.38
N ASN A 18 23.00 15.71 16.03
CA ASN A 18 22.62 16.64 17.08
C ASN A 18 21.42 15.95 17.78
N PRO A 19 21.56 15.65 19.09
CA PRO A 19 20.60 14.80 19.80
C PRO A 19 19.19 15.39 19.77
N ALA A 20 19.06 16.71 19.60
CA ALA A 20 17.76 17.39 19.48
C ALA A 20 16.95 16.94 18.24
N TRP A 21 17.60 16.61 17.13
CA TRP A 21 16.91 16.09 15.94
C TRP A 21 16.87 14.57 15.87
N ALA A 22 17.78 13.87 16.55
CA ALA A 22 17.76 12.41 16.61
C ALA A 22 16.51 11.89 17.34
N HIS A 23 16.06 12.59 18.39
CA HIS A 23 14.79 12.30 19.05
C HIS A 23 13.57 12.74 18.23
N ALA A 24 13.70 13.77 17.39
CA ALA A 24 12.64 14.20 16.48
C ALA A 24 12.43 13.18 15.34
N CYS A 25 13.50 12.67 14.71
CA CYS A 25 13.38 11.70 13.62
C CYS A 25 12.81 10.33 14.04
N ALA A 26 12.81 10.01 15.34
CA ALA A 26 12.32 8.72 15.83
C ALA A 26 10.78 8.57 15.76
N GLU A 27 10.01 9.67 15.65
CA GLU A 27 8.56 9.61 15.90
C GLU A 27 7.70 10.63 15.11
N VAL A 28 8.12 11.04 13.90
CA VAL A 28 7.43 12.16 13.19
C VAL A 28 6.19 11.76 12.37
N TYR A 29 5.90 10.48 12.15
CA TYR A 29 4.65 10.08 11.49
C TYR A 29 3.93 8.98 12.27
N PRO A 30 2.66 9.16 12.66
CA PRO A 30 1.84 8.06 13.13
C PRO A 30 1.73 7.06 11.98
N SER A 31 2.53 6.00 12.03
CA SER A 31 2.43 4.93 11.07
C SER A 31 1.22 4.10 11.45
N LEU A 32 0.26 3.97 10.52
CA LEU A 32 -0.74 2.90 10.55
C LEU A 32 -0.02 1.57 10.31
N THR A 33 0.82 1.16 11.25
CA THR A 33 1.46 -0.16 11.24
C THR A 33 0.43 -1.16 11.70
N HIS A 34 0.12 -2.12 10.82
CA HIS A 34 -0.57 -3.32 11.25
C HIS A 34 0.29 -4.03 12.32
N ALA A 35 -0.37 -4.66 13.29
CA ALA A 35 0.33 -5.52 14.23
C ALA A 35 1.01 -6.65 13.44
N VAL A 36 2.27 -6.94 13.78
CA VAL A 36 2.99 -8.07 13.18
C VAL A 36 2.30 -9.36 13.63
N PRO A 37 1.86 -10.23 12.69
CA PRO A 37 1.23 -11.48 13.05
C PRO A 37 2.12 -12.33 13.95
N SER A 38 1.52 -12.94 14.98
CA SER A 38 2.23 -13.85 15.87
C SER A 38 2.60 -15.15 15.15
N ARG A 39 3.67 -15.82 15.61
CA ARG A 39 4.06 -17.15 15.09
C ARG A 39 2.97 -18.21 15.30
N ALA A 40 2.12 -18.03 16.30
CA ALA A 40 1.01 -18.95 16.56
C ALA A 40 -0.08 -18.83 15.48
N GLU A 41 -0.47 -17.60 15.11
CA GLU A 41 -1.44 -17.35 14.05
C GLU A 41 -0.97 -17.89 12.70
N GLU A 42 0.31 -17.72 12.38
CA GLU A 42 0.92 -18.27 11.16
C GLU A 42 0.86 -19.81 11.14
N ARG A 43 1.17 -20.47 12.27
CA ARG A 43 1.07 -21.93 12.39
C ARG A 43 -0.36 -22.42 12.22
N TRP A 44 -1.31 -21.79 12.91
CA TRP A 44 -2.73 -22.15 12.79
C TRP A 44 -3.26 -21.93 11.37
N ALA A 45 -2.84 -20.87 10.70
CA ALA A 45 -3.23 -20.60 9.32
C ALA A 45 -2.73 -21.69 8.34
N ARG A 46 -1.58 -22.31 8.59
CA ARG A 46 -1.07 -23.44 7.79
C ARG A 46 -1.77 -24.77 8.10
N VAL A 47 -2.19 -24.98 9.35
CA VAL A 47 -2.84 -26.24 9.78
C VAL A 47 -4.33 -26.27 9.44
N ALA A 48 -5.01 -25.12 9.49
CA ALA A 48 -6.46 -25.04 9.28
C ALA A 48 -6.97 -25.64 7.95
N PRO A 49 -6.29 -25.46 6.79
CA PRO A 49 -6.70 -26.10 5.54
C PRO A 49 -6.68 -27.62 5.63
N ALA A 50 -5.61 -28.19 6.18
CA ALA A 50 -5.48 -29.64 6.34
C ALA A 50 -6.53 -30.22 7.28
N LEU A 51 -6.81 -29.53 8.39
CA LEU A 51 -7.87 -29.91 9.32
C LEU A 51 -9.24 -29.85 8.64
N THR A 52 -9.50 -28.82 7.84
CA THR A 52 -10.77 -28.65 7.11
C THR A 52 -10.99 -29.78 6.11
N VAL A 53 -9.95 -30.14 5.34
CA VAL A 53 -10.00 -31.30 4.41
C VAL A 53 -10.21 -32.60 5.18
N ALA A 54 -9.54 -32.79 6.33
CA ALA A 54 -9.72 -33.99 7.15
C ALA A 54 -11.15 -34.12 7.68
N LEU A 55 -11.73 -33.03 8.20
CA LEU A 55 -13.12 -33.01 8.67
C LEU A 55 -14.12 -33.23 7.53
N TRP A 56 -13.85 -32.69 6.34
CA TRP A 56 -14.65 -32.98 5.15
C TRP A 56 -14.57 -34.45 4.73
N LEU A 57 -13.38 -35.06 4.76
CA LEU A 57 -13.22 -36.50 4.48
C LEU A 57 -14.01 -37.37 5.47
N VAL A 58 -13.96 -37.03 6.77
CA VAL A 58 -14.76 -37.70 7.80
C VAL A 58 -16.26 -37.53 7.52
N PHE A 59 -16.70 -36.32 7.17
CA PHE A 59 -18.09 -36.05 6.81
C PHE A 59 -18.55 -36.87 5.60
N VAL A 60 -17.75 -36.92 4.53
CA VAL A 60 -18.07 -37.70 3.32
C VAL A 60 -18.11 -39.20 3.64
N ALA A 61 -17.12 -39.71 4.38
CA ALA A 61 -17.09 -41.11 4.79
C ALA A 61 -18.31 -41.47 5.65
N ASP A 62 -18.63 -40.66 6.66
CA ASP A 62 -19.80 -40.84 7.52
C ASP A 62 -21.10 -40.83 6.71
N THR A 63 -21.25 -39.84 5.82
CA THR A 63 -22.41 -39.70 4.94
C THR A 63 -22.59 -40.92 4.05
N VAL A 64 -21.52 -41.43 3.43
CA VAL A 64 -21.57 -42.59 2.52
C VAL A 64 -21.78 -43.91 3.28
N LEU A 65 -21.13 -44.09 4.42
CA LEU A 65 -21.19 -45.34 5.21
C LEU A 65 -22.54 -45.52 5.92
N ARG A 66 -23.21 -44.43 6.29
CA ARG A 66 -24.54 -44.47 6.93
C ARG A 66 -25.68 -44.73 5.94
N VAL A 67 -25.44 -44.69 4.63
CA VAL A 67 -26.48 -44.93 3.63
C VAL A 67 -26.97 -46.40 3.70
N PRO A 68 -28.24 -46.66 4.04
CA PRO A 68 -28.75 -48.02 4.16
C PRO A 68 -28.90 -48.70 2.78
N ARG A 69 -27.96 -49.59 2.44
CA ARG A 69 -27.91 -50.24 1.12
C ARG A 69 -29.17 -51.02 0.73
N ARG A 70 -29.88 -51.58 1.73
CA ARG A 70 -31.05 -52.44 1.52
C ARG A 70 -32.34 -51.66 1.17
N HIS A 71 -32.36 -50.33 1.36
CA HIS A 71 -33.53 -49.48 1.17
C HIS A 71 -33.22 -48.19 0.37
N LEU A 72 -32.20 -48.23 -0.47
CA LEU A 72 -31.80 -47.09 -1.31
C LEU A 72 -32.83 -46.80 -2.40
N THR A 73 -33.56 -45.69 -2.26
CA THR A 73 -34.42 -45.14 -3.32
C THR A 73 -33.62 -44.20 -4.23
N ALA A 74 -34.09 -43.99 -5.47
CA ALA A 74 -33.45 -43.06 -6.41
C ALA A 74 -33.39 -41.62 -5.84
N VAL A 75 -34.45 -41.18 -5.16
CA VAL A 75 -34.48 -39.88 -4.47
C VAL A 75 -33.42 -39.82 -3.36
N GLY A 76 -33.29 -40.89 -2.56
CA GLY A 76 -32.25 -40.97 -1.52
C GLY A 76 -30.84 -40.88 -2.11
N LEU A 77 -30.58 -41.54 -3.23
CA LEU A 77 -29.30 -41.45 -3.93
C LEU A 77 -29.01 -40.02 -4.42
N VAL A 78 -29.97 -39.37 -5.09
CA VAL A 78 -29.82 -37.99 -5.57
C VAL A 78 -29.57 -37.03 -4.40
N THR A 79 -30.30 -37.18 -3.30
CA THR A 79 -30.12 -36.35 -2.09
C THR A 79 -28.71 -36.49 -1.53
N VAL A 80 -28.20 -37.71 -1.38
CA VAL A 80 -26.82 -37.95 -0.90
C VAL A 80 -25.79 -37.33 -1.84
N VAL A 81 -25.95 -37.50 -3.16
CA VAL A 81 -25.06 -36.90 -4.16
C VAL A 81 -25.06 -35.37 -4.06
N LEU A 82 -26.24 -34.75 -3.96
CA LEU A 82 -26.36 -33.29 -3.82
C LEU A 82 -25.72 -32.78 -2.52
N ILE A 83 -25.91 -33.47 -1.41
CA ILE A 83 -25.30 -33.11 -0.12
C ILE A 83 -23.77 -33.19 -0.20
N VAL A 84 -23.23 -34.28 -0.74
CA VAL A 84 -21.78 -34.47 -0.89
C VAL A 84 -21.20 -33.42 -1.84
N LEU A 85 -21.88 -33.13 -2.96
CA LEU A 85 -21.45 -32.10 -3.91
C LEU A 85 -21.43 -30.70 -3.26
N ALA A 86 -22.51 -30.34 -2.55
CA ALA A 86 -22.61 -29.05 -1.85
C ALA A 86 -21.54 -28.93 -0.75
N ALA A 87 -21.35 -29.96 0.07
CA ALA A 87 -20.33 -29.99 1.11
C ALA A 87 -18.91 -29.89 0.53
N THR A 88 -18.67 -30.51 -0.63
CA THR A 88 -17.40 -30.42 -1.36
C THR A 88 -17.17 -29.00 -1.89
N ALA A 89 -18.18 -28.36 -2.49
CA ALA A 89 -18.08 -26.98 -2.95
C ALA A 89 -17.81 -25.99 -1.80
N LEU A 90 -18.47 -26.18 -0.65
CA LEU A 90 -18.24 -25.39 0.56
C LEU A 90 -16.84 -25.62 1.15
N CYS A 91 -16.40 -26.89 1.23
CA CYS A 91 -15.05 -27.23 1.68
C CYS A 91 -14.01 -26.59 0.76
N PHE A 92 -14.19 -26.69 -0.55
CA PHE A 92 -13.31 -26.07 -1.53
C PHE A 92 -13.21 -24.54 -1.33
N SER A 93 -14.35 -23.84 -1.24
CA SER A 93 -14.38 -22.39 -1.00
C SER A 93 -13.66 -22.01 0.32
N SER A 94 -13.93 -22.73 1.40
CA SER A 94 -13.30 -22.51 2.70
C SER A 94 -11.79 -22.72 2.65
N VAL A 95 -11.32 -23.83 2.04
CA VAL A 95 -9.89 -24.13 1.88
C VAL A 95 -9.20 -23.06 1.03
N MET A 96 -9.82 -22.60 -0.08
CA MET A 96 -9.27 -21.52 -0.90
C MET A 96 -9.08 -20.23 -0.09
N TYR A 97 -10.08 -19.84 0.70
CA TYR A 97 -9.95 -18.69 1.60
C TYR A 97 -8.82 -18.87 2.62
N GLN A 98 -8.75 -20.03 3.27
CA GLN A 98 -7.73 -20.29 4.29
C GLN A 98 -6.31 -20.29 3.72
N ILE A 99 -6.11 -20.83 2.51
CA ILE A 99 -4.82 -20.77 1.80
C ILE A 99 -4.47 -19.32 1.49
N GLY A 100 -5.39 -18.54 0.92
CA GLY A 100 -5.19 -17.12 0.62
C GLY A 100 -4.84 -16.32 1.88
N ARG A 101 -5.52 -16.60 2.99
CA ARG A 101 -5.23 -15.99 4.30
C ARG A 101 -3.85 -16.38 4.84
N ALA A 102 -3.46 -17.65 4.75
CA ALA A 102 -2.13 -18.10 5.17
C ALA A 102 -1.02 -17.38 4.39
N ALA A 103 -1.18 -17.27 3.07
CA ALA A 103 -0.25 -16.52 2.21
C ALA A 103 -0.24 -15.01 2.54
N ALA A 104 -1.38 -14.43 2.88
CA ALA A 104 -1.47 -13.04 3.30
C ALA A 104 -0.73 -12.79 4.62
N LEU A 105 -0.88 -13.67 5.62
CA LEU A 105 -0.17 -13.55 6.90
C LEU A 105 1.34 -13.66 6.73
N ASP A 106 1.80 -14.54 5.86
CA ASP A 106 3.22 -14.66 5.52
C ASP A 106 3.75 -13.35 4.91
N ARG A 107 3.05 -12.81 3.89
CA ARG A 107 3.39 -11.51 3.29
C ARG A 107 3.41 -10.38 4.31
N LEU A 108 2.40 -10.29 5.19
CA LEU A 108 2.30 -9.25 6.21
C LEU A 108 3.43 -9.32 7.23
N ARG A 109 3.94 -10.51 7.53
CA ARG A 109 5.07 -10.72 8.45
C ARG A 109 6.42 -10.45 7.80
N THR A 110 6.57 -10.77 6.51
CA THR A 110 7.78 -10.46 5.73
C THR A 110 7.83 -9.01 5.30
N HIS A 111 6.68 -8.34 5.22
CA HIS A 111 6.59 -6.95 4.82
C HIS A 111 7.36 -6.08 5.82
N ARG A 112 8.42 -5.44 5.33
CA ARG A 112 9.13 -4.39 6.03
C ARG A 112 8.96 -3.12 5.23
N ARG A 113 8.64 -2.02 5.92
CA ARG A 113 8.67 -0.70 5.29
C ARG A 113 10.10 -0.42 4.88
N THR A 114 10.28 0.05 3.64
CA THR A 114 11.57 0.51 3.15
C THR A 114 12.09 1.63 4.05
N ASP A 115 13.37 1.57 4.40
CA ASP A 115 13.97 2.58 5.26
C ASP A 115 13.92 3.95 4.59
N ARG A 116 13.80 5.00 5.41
CA ARG A 116 13.71 6.36 4.93
C ARG A 116 14.94 6.76 4.12
N GLU A 117 16.13 6.35 4.58
CA GLU A 117 17.38 6.63 3.88
C GLU A 117 17.41 6.00 2.47
N GLU A 118 16.86 4.79 2.33
CA GLU A 118 16.81 4.08 1.06
C GLU A 118 15.82 4.74 0.10
N LEU A 119 14.65 5.17 0.60
CA LEU A 119 13.68 5.96 -0.17
C LEU A 119 14.29 7.28 -0.64
N ASP A 120 14.92 8.03 0.26
CA ASP A 120 15.58 9.29 -0.07
C ASP A 120 16.67 9.07 -1.11
N ARG A 121 17.50 8.02 -0.97
CA ARG A 121 18.55 7.67 -1.94
C ARG A 121 17.97 7.34 -3.31
N HIS A 122 16.89 6.56 -3.36
CA HIS A 122 16.23 6.16 -4.60
C HIS A 122 15.62 7.38 -5.32
N PHE A 123 14.91 8.23 -4.58
CA PHE A 123 14.19 9.37 -5.16
C PHE A 123 15.02 10.64 -5.32
N ARG A 124 16.22 10.73 -4.73
CA ARG A 124 17.10 11.91 -4.80
C ARG A 124 17.36 12.41 -6.21
N PHE A 125 17.48 11.48 -7.16
CA PHE A 125 17.77 11.78 -8.58
C PHE A 125 16.84 11.04 -9.54
N SER A 126 15.73 10.48 -9.05
CA SER A 126 14.85 9.71 -9.92
C SER A 126 14.06 10.64 -10.87
N PRO A 127 14.06 10.36 -12.19
CA PRO A 127 13.19 11.06 -13.14
C PRO A 127 11.74 10.56 -13.09
N ASP A 128 11.44 9.58 -12.23
CA ASP A 128 10.16 8.89 -12.19
C ASP A 128 8.99 9.85 -12.04
N THR A 129 7.95 9.57 -12.80
CA THR A 129 6.68 10.30 -12.75
C THR A 129 5.59 9.33 -12.33
N MET A 130 4.68 9.77 -11.47
CA MET A 130 3.52 9.01 -11.06
C MET A 130 2.27 9.81 -11.41
N THR A 131 1.35 9.17 -12.14
CA THR A 131 0.02 9.73 -12.40
C THR A 131 -0.97 9.07 -11.45
N VAL A 132 -1.60 9.88 -10.58
CA VAL A 132 -2.64 9.43 -9.66
C VAL A 132 -3.99 9.74 -10.27
N LEU A 133 -4.77 8.69 -10.51
CA LEU A 133 -6.15 8.78 -10.99
C LEU A 133 -7.09 8.71 -9.79
N VAL A 134 -7.89 9.76 -9.58
CA VAL A 134 -8.89 9.80 -8.53
C VAL A 134 -10.27 9.62 -9.16
N PRO A 135 -10.88 8.42 -9.07
CA PRO A 135 -12.24 8.22 -9.57
C PRO A 135 -13.27 8.88 -8.64
N SER A 136 -14.32 9.43 -9.25
CA SER A 136 -15.49 10.00 -8.58
C SER A 136 -16.75 9.62 -9.34
N TYR A 137 -17.74 9.10 -8.64
CA TYR A 137 -19.10 8.87 -9.14
C TYR A 137 -20.12 9.28 -8.07
N ALA A 138 -20.87 10.34 -8.31
CA ALA A 138 -21.89 10.87 -7.39
C ALA A 138 -21.40 11.13 -5.95
N GLU A 139 -20.10 11.20 -5.73
CA GLU A 139 -19.48 11.40 -4.42
C GLU A 139 -19.67 12.83 -3.93
N GLU A 140 -19.71 13.03 -2.60
CA GLU A 140 -19.77 14.37 -2.02
C GLU A 140 -18.49 15.17 -2.33
N PRO A 141 -18.56 16.44 -2.75
CA PRO A 141 -17.39 17.23 -3.13
C PRO A 141 -16.32 17.29 -2.03
N ARG A 142 -16.73 17.30 -0.76
CA ARG A 142 -15.82 17.25 0.40
C ARG A 142 -14.98 15.97 0.45
N VAL A 143 -15.53 14.83 0.05
CA VAL A 143 -14.83 13.53 0.02
C VAL A 143 -13.82 13.53 -1.11
N VAL A 144 -14.23 13.98 -2.31
CA VAL A 144 -13.34 14.12 -3.46
C VAL A 144 -12.19 15.08 -3.13
N ARG A 145 -12.48 16.22 -2.49
CA ARG A 145 -11.49 17.20 -2.03
C ARG A 145 -10.49 16.58 -1.07
N ALA A 146 -10.95 15.81 -0.07
CA ALA A 146 -10.07 15.14 0.89
C ALA A 146 -9.15 14.12 0.18
N THR A 147 -9.68 13.34 -0.75
CA THR A 147 -8.91 12.38 -1.55
C THR A 147 -7.86 13.08 -2.41
N LEU A 148 -8.22 14.18 -3.09
CA LEU A 148 -7.29 14.97 -3.89
C LEU A 148 -6.18 15.59 -3.03
N TRP A 149 -6.49 16.14 -1.86
CA TRP A 149 -5.47 16.67 -0.93
C TRP A 149 -4.54 15.59 -0.40
N SER A 150 -5.09 14.44 0.01
CA SER A 150 -4.29 13.30 0.45
C SER A 150 -3.30 12.86 -0.62
N ALA A 151 -3.73 12.85 -1.88
CA ALA A 151 -2.90 12.48 -3.01
C ALA A 151 -1.91 13.57 -3.43
N ALA A 152 -2.29 14.86 -3.38
CA ALA A 152 -1.44 16.00 -3.69
C ALA A 152 -0.28 16.20 -2.72
N LEU A 153 -0.46 15.78 -1.46
CA LEU A 153 0.55 15.87 -0.42
C LEU A 153 1.37 14.57 -0.27
N GLN A 154 1.19 13.60 -1.18
CA GLN A 154 2.06 12.42 -1.21
C GLN A 154 3.48 12.80 -1.57
N GLU A 155 4.43 12.13 -0.93
CA GLU A 155 5.83 12.37 -1.14
C GLU A 155 6.35 11.55 -2.32
N PHE A 156 6.36 12.17 -3.51
CA PHE A 156 6.89 11.57 -4.73
C PHE A 156 7.46 12.67 -5.65
N PRO A 157 8.57 12.42 -6.38
CA PRO A 157 9.30 13.48 -7.10
C PRO A 157 8.47 14.29 -8.10
N ARG A 158 7.63 13.60 -8.88
CA ARG A 158 6.79 14.21 -9.92
C ARG A 158 5.42 13.54 -9.94
N LEU A 159 4.44 14.18 -9.31
CA LEU A 159 3.05 13.73 -9.28
C LEU A 159 2.20 14.49 -10.30
N ARG A 160 1.40 13.74 -11.06
CA ARG A 160 0.31 14.27 -11.86
C ARG A 160 -1.01 13.74 -11.32
N LEU A 161 -1.87 14.63 -10.84
CA LEU A 161 -3.19 14.27 -10.33
C LEU A 161 -4.24 14.50 -11.40
N VAL A 162 -5.10 13.51 -11.59
CA VAL A 162 -6.23 13.58 -12.54
C VAL A 162 -7.49 13.12 -11.82
N LEU A 163 -8.48 14.00 -11.76
CA LEU A 163 -9.82 13.67 -11.30
C LEU A 163 -10.60 13.06 -12.46
N LEU A 164 -11.06 11.82 -12.30
CA LEU A 164 -11.95 11.14 -13.23
C LEU A 164 -13.38 11.32 -12.74
N VAL A 165 -14.18 12.03 -13.52
CA VAL A 165 -15.59 12.28 -13.21
C VAL A 165 -16.43 11.35 -14.08
N ASP A 166 -17.08 10.37 -13.45
CA ASP A 166 -17.92 9.37 -14.12
C ASP A 166 -19.43 9.73 -14.05
N ASP A 167 -19.75 10.91 -13.54
CA ASP A 167 -21.10 11.45 -13.52
C ASP A 167 -21.61 11.81 -14.93
N PRO A 168 -22.93 11.69 -15.19
CA PRO A 168 -23.53 12.21 -16.41
C PRO A 168 -23.10 13.67 -16.65
N PRO A 169 -22.63 14.04 -17.85
CA PRO A 169 -21.97 15.33 -18.05
C PRO A 169 -22.93 16.53 -17.92
N PHE A 170 -24.23 16.31 -18.14
CA PHE A 170 -25.28 17.33 -18.16
C PHE A 170 -26.53 16.83 -17.42
N PRO A 171 -26.49 16.71 -16.08
CA PRO A 171 -27.66 16.32 -15.30
C PRO A 171 -28.72 17.44 -15.36
N THR A 172 -30.00 17.04 -15.39
CA THR A 172 -31.13 17.98 -15.42
C THR A 172 -31.53 18.48 -14.04
N ASP A 173 -31.22 17.71 -12.99
CA ASP A 173 -31.47 18.11 -11.61
C ASP A 173 -30.50 19.23 -11.18
N PRO A 174 -30.99 20.41 -10.75
CA PRO A 174 -30.14 21.53 -10.36
C PRO A 174 -29.19 21.23 -9.21
N ALA A 175 -29.61 20.41 -8.23
CA ALA A 175 -28.76 20.06 -7.10
C ALA A 175 -27.59 19.17 -7.54
N THR A 176 -27.85 18.18 -8.40
CA THR A 176 -26.83 17.32 -9.00
C THR A 176 -25.87 18.13 -9.88
N LEU A 177 -26.37 19.08 -10.68
CA LEU A 177 -25.54 19.97 -11.49
C LEU A 177 -24.61 20.83 -10.62
N ALA A 178 -25.14 21.46 -9.57
CA ALA A 178 -24.33 22.27 -8.66
C ALA A 178 -23.21 21.46 -7.98
N LYS A 179 -23.53 20.24 -7.55
CA LYS A 179 -22.57 19.29 -6.96
C LYS A 179 -21.49 18.88 -7.96
N LEU A 180 -21.87 18.57 -9.20
CA LEU A 180 -20.95 18.21 -10.28
C LEU A 180 -20.00 19.36 -10.61
N ASP A 181 -20.52 20.58 -10.70
CA ASP A 181 -19.72 21.77 -10.99
C ASP A 181 -18.78 22.14 -9.82
N GLU A 182 -19.17 21.89 -8.58
CA GLU A 182 -18.26 21.98 -7.44
C GLU A 182 -17.12 20.96 -7.56
N THR A 183 -17.44 19.69 -7.80
CA THR A 183 -16.45 18.61 -7.98
C THR A 183 -15.46 18.92 -9.11
N ARG A 184 -15.95 19.42 -10.26
CA ARG A 184 -15.10 19.78 -11.42
C ARG A 184 -14.10 20.91 -11.12
N ARG A 185 -14.42 21.82 -10.20
CA ARG A 185 -13.55 22.94 -9.83
C ARG A 185 -12.42 22.54 -8.89
N LEU A 186 -12.56 21.44 -8.14
CA LEU A 186 -11.63 21.03 -7.10
C LEU A 186 -10.16 20.96 -7.55
N PRO A 187 -9.80 20.36 -8.71
CA PRO A 187 -8.39 20.28 -9.11
C PRO A 187 -7.75 21.65 -9.30
N ALA A 188 -8.47 22.60 -9.88
CA ALA A 188 -7.99 23.96 -10.11
C ALA A 188 -7.87 24.73 -8.79
N GLU A 189 -8.85 24.60 -7.88
CA GLU A 189 -8.81 25.21 -6.54
C GLU A 189 -7.59 24.73 -5.75
N ILE A 190 -7.31 23.42 -5.76
CA ILE A 190 -6.16 22.82 -5.07
C ILE A 190 -4.84 23.30 -5.70
N ALA A 191 -4.74 23.31 -7.03
CA ALA A 191 -3.56 23.81 -7.73
C ALA A 191 -3.27 25.28 -7.38
N GLN A 192 -4.31 26.11 -7.28
CA GLN A 192 -4.19 27.51 -6.87
C GLN A 192 -3.67 27.63 -5.42
N GLN A 193 -4.16 26.81 -4.50
CA GLN A 193 -3.70 26.82 -3.09
C GLN A 193 -2.24 26.37 -2.94
N LEU A 194 -1.76 25.49 -3.82
CA LEU A 194 -0.37 25.01 -3.82
C LEU A 194 0.62 25.95 -4.51
N GLU A 195 0.15 26.98 -5.21
CA GLU A 195 0.99 27.87 -6.01
C GLU A 195 1.99 28.67 -5.15
N ALA A 196 1.56 29.20 -4.01
CA ALA A 196 2.44 29.94 -3.10
C ALA A 196 3.53 29.03 -2.47
N PRO A 197 3.21 27.86 -1.89
CA PRO A 197 4.21 26.88 -1.46
C PRO A 197 5.16 26.46 -2.58
N ARG A 198 4.64 26.23 -3.79
CA ARG A 198 5.44 25.84 -4.95
C ARG A 198 6.48 26.90 -5.29
N ARG A 199 6.10 28.19 -5.35
CA ARG A 199 7.02 29.30 -5.60
C ARG A 199 8.12 29.37 -4.55
N PHE A 200 7.74 29.38 -3.28
CA PHE A 200 8.67 29.43 -2.16
C PHE A 200 9.71 28.29 -2.22
N CYS A 201 9.26 27.04 -2.41
CA CYS A 201 10.16 25.89 -2.48
C CYS A 201 11.06 25.93 -3.72
N THR A 202 10.55 26.43 -4.86
CA THR A 202 11.34 26.57 -6.09
C THR A 202 12.46 27.60 -5.91
N GLU A 203 12.13 28.78 -5.38
CA GLU A 203 13.10 29.85 -5.10
C GLU A 203 14.17 29.42 -4.10
N ALA A 204 13.76 28.72 -3.03
CA ALA A 204 14.69 28.17 -2.04
C ALA A 204 15.64 27.13 -2.65
N LEU A 205 15.13 26.24 -3.51
CA LEU A 205 15.93 25.24 -4.21
C LEU A 205 16.92 25.86 -5.19
N GLU A 206 16.50 26.88 -5.94
CA GLU A 206 17.37 27.64 -6.84
C GLU A 206 18.48 28.35 -6.06
N THR A 207 18.15 29.00 -4.95
CA THR A 207 19.13 29.63 -4.04
C THR A 207 20.14 28.62 -3.52
N PHE A 208 19.68 27.45 -3.07
CA PHE A 208 20.55 26.38 -2.59
C PHE A 208 21.47 25.83 -3.69
N ARG A 209 20.96 25.66 -4.91
CA ARG A 209 21.75 25.20 -6.06
C ARG A 209 22.78 26.23 -6.54
N ALA A 210 22.48 27.51 -6.41
CA ALA A 210 23.37 28.61 -6.78
C ALA A 210 24.45 28.89 -5.73
N ALA A 211 24.23 28.50 -4.48
CA ALA A 211 25.23 28.65 -3.43
C ALA A 211 26.49 27.84 -3.75
N PRO A 212 27.70 28.42 -3.65
CA PRO A 212 28.93 27.66 -3.80
C PRO A 212 28.95 26.55 -2.75
N ALA A 213 29.42 25.35 -3.14
CA ALA A 213 29.57 24.24 -2.22
C ALA A 213 30.29 24.76 -0.96
N PRO A 214 29.73 24.59 0.24
CA PRO A 214 30.37 25.09 1.44
C PRO A 214 31.78 24.50 1.45
N GLY A 215 32.79 25.37 1.41
CA GLY A 215 34.18 24.95 1.50
C GLY A 215 34.30 24.14 2.78
N TRP A 216 34.43 22.83 2.65
CA TRP A 216 34.65 21.98 3.81
C TRP A 216 35.92 22.50 4.48
N PRO A 217 35.88 22.89 5.77
CA PRO A 217 37.07 23.38 6.44
C PRO A 217 38.17 22.31 6.28
N PRO A 218 39.40 22.69 5.91
CA PRO A 218 40.46 21.72 5.70
C PRO A 218 40.55 20.84 6.95
N THR A 219 40.41 19.53 6.76
CA THR A 219 40.63 18.55 7.82
C THR A 219 42.00 18.84 8.41
N ARG A 220 42.06 19.31 9.67
CA ARG A 220 43.33 19.43 10.38
C ARG A 220 43.98 18.06 10.38
N SER A 221 44.99 17.88 9.52
CA SER A 221 45.94 16.79 9.61
C SER A 221 46.64 16.96 10.97
N GLY A 222 46.29 16.10 11.92
CA GLY A 222 47.00 16.03 13.20
C GLY A 222 48.45 15.64 12.93
N HIS A 223 49.36 16.39 13.54
CA HIS A 223 50.69 15.92 13.89
C HIS A 223 50.61 14.93 15.06
#